data_AF-A0A377KCA5-F1
#
_entry.id   AF-A0A377KCA5-F1
#
_cell.length_a   1.000
_cell.length_b   1.000
_cell.length_c   1.000
_cell.angle_alpha   90.00
_cell.angle_beta   90.00
_cell.angle_gamma   90.00
#
_symmetry.space_group_name_H-M   'P 1'
#
loop_
_entity.id
_entity.type
_entity.pdbx_description
1 polymer ?
#
loop_
_entity_poly.entity_id
_entity_poly.type
_entity_poly.pdbx_seq_one_letter_code
_entity_poly.pdbx_strand_id
1 'polypeptide(L)'
;MSVPVKAIWADPKEVHDAGGISVGDRWKALANALNIPLDQLSARINANPKGRFIYLARQVNPDMADYIKKLKLPGIHLREESRRYYPSGEVTAHLIGFTNVDSQGIEGVEKSFDKWLTGQPGERIVRKDRYGRVIEDISSTDSQAAHNLTLSIDERLQALVYRELNNAVAFNKAESGSAVLVDVNTGEVLAMANSPSYNPNNLSGTPKEAMRNRTITDVFEPGSTVKPMVVMTALQRGVVRENSVLNTVPYRINGHEIKDVARYSELTLTGVLQKSSNVGVSKLALAMPSSALVDTYSRFGLGKATNLGLVGERSGLYPQKQRWSDIERATFSFGYGLMVTPLQLARVYATIGSYGIYRPLSITKVDPPVPGERVFPESIVRTVVHMMESVALPGGGGVKAAIKGYRIAIKTGTAKKVGPDGRYINKYIAYTAGVAPASQPRFALVVVINDPQAGKYYGGAVSAPVFGAIMGGVLRTMNIEPDALTTGDKNEFVINQGEGTGGRS
;
A
#
# COMPACT_ATOMS: atom_id res chain seq x y z
N MET A 1 -11.22 -14.59 -6.40
CA MET A 1 -12.41 -15.30 -6.95
C MET A 1 -12.68 -16.56 -6.13
N SER A 2 -13.94 -16.96 -6.00
CA SER A 2 -14.31 -18.23 -5.33
C SER A 2 -14.34 -19.36 -6.35
N VAL A 3 -13.61 -20.43 -6.08
CA VAL A 3 -13.51 -21.63 -6.93
C VAL A 3 -14.18 -22.80 -6.22
N PRO A 4 -15.02 -23.59 -6.92
CA PRO A 4 -15.67 -24.77 -6.34
C PRO A 4 -14.62 -25.84 -6.04
N VAL A 5 -14.65 -26.36 -4.82
CA VAL A 5 -13.80 -27.45 -4.33
C VAL A 5 -14.64 -28.39 -3.48
N LYS A 6 -14.09 -29.55 -3.09
CA LYS A 6 -14.82 -30.47 -2.21
C LYS A 6 -14.05 -30.72 -0.92
N ALA A 7 -14.77 -30.99 0.15
CA ALA A 7 -14.22 -31.66 1.32
C ALA A 7 -14.60 -33.13 1.31
N ILE A 8 -13.69 -33.95 1.82
CA ILE A 8 -13.89 -35.38 2.04
C ILE A 8 -14.03 -35.58 3.54
N TRP A 9 -15.14 -36.19 3.94
CA TRP A 9 -15.43 -36.48 5.34
C TRP A 9 -15.91 -37.91 5.49
N ALA A 10 -15.76 -38.45 6.69
CA ALA A 10 -16.23 -39.79 7.04
C ALA A 10 -17.33 -39.73 8.10
N ASP A 11 -18.28 -40.67 8.04
CA ASP A 11 -19.14 -41.10 9.16
C ASP A 11 -18.51 -42.35 9.78
N PRO A 12 -17.73 -42.21 10.88
CA PRO A 12 -17.08 -43.35 11.54
C PRO A 12 -18.02 -44.50 11.91
N LYS A 13 -19.28 -44.20 12.28
CA LYS A 13 -20.25 -45.23 12.61
C LYS A 13 -20.62 -46.04 11.36
N GLU A 14 -20.87 -45.39 10.24
CA GLU A 14 -21.16 -46.08 8.97
C GLU A 14 -19.96 -46.92 8.50
N VAL A 15 -18.74 -46.40 8.66
CA VAL A 15 -17.51 -47.15 8.37
C VAL A 15 -17.44 -48.41 9.24
N HIS A 16 -17.73 -48.29 10.54
CA HIS A 16 -17.67 -49.42 11.48
C HIS A 16 -18.77 -50.46 11.23
N ASP A 17 -20.01 -50.01 11.02
CA ASP A 17 -21.16 -50.86 10.71
C ASP A 17 -20.95 -51.65 9.40
N ALA A 18 -20.16 -51.12 8.46
CA ALA A 18 -19.79 -51.77 7.20
C ALA A 18 -18.54 -52.68 7.28
N GLY A 19 -18.02 -52.97 8.48
CA GLY A 19 -16.88 -53.87 8.68
C GLY A 19 -15.53 -53.16 8.86
N GLY A 20 -15.52 -51.84 9.02
CA GLY A 20 -14.33 -51.05 9.33
C GLY A 20 -13.38 -50.82 8.16
N ILE A 21 -12.19 -50.31 8.48
CA ILE A 21 -11.14 -50.02 7.50
C ILE A 21 -10.33 -51.29 7.26
N SER A 22 -10.39 -51.81 6.04
CA SER A 22 -9.64 -53.00 5.64
C SER A 22 -8.33 -52.63 4.94
N VAL A 23 -7.37 -53.57 4.89
CA VAL A 23 -6.10 -53.43 4.14
C VAL A 23 -6.33 -53.58 2.60
N GLY A 24 -7.58 -53.56 2.16
CA GLY A 24 -7.95 -53.69 0.76
C GLY A 24 -7.49 -52.50 -0.10
N ASP A 25 -7.38 -52.74 -1.39
CA ASP A 25 -6.79 -51.79 -2.35
C ASP A 25 -7.52 -50.44 -2.40
N ARG A 26 -8.82 -50.40 -2.08
CA ARG A 26 -9.61 -49.15 -2.07
C ARG A 26 -9.27 -48.23 -0.90
N TRP A 27 -9.05 -48.76 0.29
CA TRP A 27 -8.63 -47.95 1.45
C TRP A 27 -7.18 -47.49 1.31
N LYS A 28 -6.30 -48.32 0.74
CA LYS A 28 -4.95 -47.90 0.33
C LYS A 28 -4.99 -46.81 -0.72
N ALA A 29 -5.87 -46.92 -1.71
CA ALA A 29 -6.06 -45.88 -2.74
C ALA A 29 -6.54 -44.55 -2.14
N LEU A 30 -7.45 -44.58 -1.15
CA LEU A 30 -7.86 -43.38 -0.43
C LEU A 30 -6.70 -42.77 0.38
N ALA A 31 -5.98 -43.59 1.14
CA ALA A 31 -4.81 -43.18 1.92
C ALA A 31 -3.74 -42.51 1.03
N ASN A 32 -3.43 -43.12 -0.11
CA ASN A 32 -2.50 -42.58 -1.10
C ASN A 32 -3.00 -41.28 -1.73
N ALA A 33 -4.29 -41.21 -2.09
CA ALA A 33 -4.87 -40.00 -2.68
C ALA A 33 -4.87 -38.81 -1.71
N LEU A 34 -5.07 -39.08 -0.42
CA LEU A 34 -5.02 -38.07 0.65
C LEU A 34 -3.60 -37.78 1.14
N ASN A 35 -2.61 -38.56 0.71
CA ASN A 35 -1.24 -38.54 1.23
C ASN A 35 -1.19 -38.70 2.76
N ILE A 36 -2.03 -39.58 3.30
CA ILE A 36 -2.10 -39.92 4.73
C ILE A 36 -1.80 -41.43 4.86
N PRO A 37 -0.82 -41.85 5.67
CA PRO A 37 -0.57 -43.27 5.94
C PRO A 37 -1.85 -44.00 6.42
N LEU A 38 -2.05 -45.23 5.95
CA LEU A 38 -3.30 -45.98 6.19
C LEU A 38 -3.57 -46.21 7.69
N ASP A 39 -2.52 -46.44 8.47
CA ASP A 39 -2.55 -46.54 9.92
C ASP A 39 -3.03 -45.25 10.58
N GLN A 40 -2.54 -44.08 10.13
CA GLN A 40 -2.99 -42.78 10.63
C GLN A 40 -4.43 -42.48 10.23
N LEU A 41 -4.81 -42.80 8.99
CA LEU A 41 -6.19 -42.66 8.53
C LEU A 41 -7.14 -43.52 9.37
N SER A 42 -6.74 -44.76 9.64
CA SER A 42 -7.48 -45.70 10.48
C SER A 42 -7.62 -45.20 11.92
N ALA A 43 -6.52 -44.76 12.54
CA ALA A 43 -6.53 -44.19 13.87
C ALA A 43 -7.45 -42.95 13.96
N ARG A 44 -7.43 -42.08 12.95
CA ARG A 44 -8.24 -40.86 12.91
C ARG A 44 -9.74 -41.16 12.84
N ILE A 45 -10.16 -42.11 12.01
CA ILE A 45 -11.57 -42.51 11.91
C ILE A 45 -12.01 -43.28 13.17
N ASN A 46 -11.17 -44.18 13.68
CA ASN A 46 -11.48 -44.98 14.87
C ASN A 46 -11.34 -44.22 16.20
N ALA A 47 -10.85 -42.98 16.20
CA ALA A 47 -10.76 -42.16 17.40
C ALA A 47 -12.13 -41.91 18.06
N ASN A 48 -13.20 -41.89 17.26
CA ASN A 48 -14.58 -41.84 17.75
C ASN A 48 -15.50 -42.73 16.90
N PRO A 49 -15.59 -44.04 17.19
CA PRO A 49 -16.34 -45.01 16.38
C PRO A 49 -17.85 -44.75 16.35
N LYS A 50 -18.38 -44.01 17.34
CA LYS A 50 -19.79 -43.60 17.39
C LYS A 50 -20.03 -42.22 16.76
N GLY A 51 -18.95 -41.55 16.33
CA GLY A 51 -19.01 -40.26 15.65
C GLY A 51 -19.75 -40.38 14.33
N ARG A 52 -20.42 -39.29 13.95
CA ARG A 52 -21.17 -39.16 12.68
C ARG A 52 -20.47 -38.31 11.63
N PHE A 53 -19.38 -37.66 12.00
CA PHE A 53 -18.69 -36.72 11.14
C PHE A 53 -17.23 -36.54 11.55
N ILE A 54 -16.32 -36.66 10.59
CA ILE A 54 -14.93 -36.23 10.71
C ILE A 54 -14.39 -35.82 9.35
N TYR A 55 -13.76 -34.64 9.25
CA TYR A 55 -13.04 -34.26 8.03
C TYR A 55 -11.80 -35.14 7.85
N LEU A 56 -11.61 -35.68 6.65
CA LEU A 56 -10.39 -36.37 6.24
C LEU A 56 -9.46 -35.41 5.51
N ALA A 57 -10.02 -34.67 4.54
CA ALA A 57 -9.34 -33.60 3.81
C ALA A 57 -10.34 -32.51 3.42
N ARG A 58 -9.87 -31.26 3.31
CA ARG A 58 -10.68 -30.11 2.93
C ARG A 58 -10.13 -29.46 1.68
N GLN A 59 -10.99 -28.76 0.94
CA GLN A 59 -10.63 -28.02 -0.27
C GLN A 59 -9.81 -28.82 -1.31
N VAL A 60 -10.17 -30.09 -1.53
CA VAL A 60 -9.55 -30.93 -2.56
C VAL A 60 -10.03 -30.56 -3.96
N ASN A 61 -9.16 -30.76 -4.95
CA ASN A 61 -9.48 -30.56 -6.37
C ASN A 61 -10.65 -31.50 -6.78
N PRO A 62 -11.66 -31.00 -7.53
CA PRO A 62 -12.71 -31.82 -8.14
C PRO A 62 -12.27 -33.17 -8.72
N ASP A 63 -11.14 -33.24 -9.44
CA ASP A 63 -10.66 -34.51 -10.03
C ASP A 63 -10.33 -35.58 -8.97
N MET A 64 -9.70 -35.17 -7.87
CA MET A 64 -9.40 -36.04 -6.74
C MET A 64 -10.67 -36.46 -6.01
N ALA A 65 -11.62 -35.54 -5.87
CA ALA A 65 -12.90 -35.84 -5.25
C ALA A 65 -13.71 -36.85 -6.08
N ASP A 66 -13.71 -36.72 -7.41
CA ASP A 66 -14.37 -37.65 -8.31
C ASP A 66 -13.69 -39.02 -8.33
N TYR A 67 -12.36 -39.06 -8.25
CA TYR A 67 -11.62 -40.31 -8.05
C TYR A 67 -12.04 -41.01 -6.75
N ILE A 68 -12.10 -40.28 -5.64
CA ILE A 68 -12.48 -40.82 -4.32
C ILE A 68 -13.95 -41.27 -4.31
N LYS A 69 -14.85 -40.53 -4.98
CA LYS A 69 -16.25 -40.94 -5.16
C LYS A 69 -16.36 -42.29 -5.88
N LYS A 70 -15.51 -42.54 -6.88
CA LYS A 70 -15.48 -43.82 -7.63
C LYS A 70 -14.99 -45.00 -6.80
N LEU A 71 -14.27 -44.78 -5.69
CA LEU A 71 -13.86 -45.85 -4.78
C LEU A 71 -15.06 -46.50 -4.06
N LYS A 72 -16.21 -45.81 -3.96
CA LYS A 72 -17.45 -46.31 -3.33
C LYS A 72 -17.19 -46.91 -1.95
N LEU A 73 -16.42 -46.20 -1.13
CA LEU A 73 -16.10 -46.61 0.24
C LEU A 73 -17.30 -46.30 1.16
N PRO A 74 -17.77 -47.25 1.98
CA PRO A 74 -18.84 -47.01 2.94
C PRO A 74 -18.45 -45.90 3.92
N GLY A 75 -19.38 -45.04 4.30
CA GLY A 75 -19.13 -43.96 5.25
C GLY A 75 -18.22 -42.84 4.76
N ILE A 76 -17.75 -42.84 3.51
CA ILE A 76 -16.96 -41.74 2.94
C ILE A 76 -17.84 -40.89 2.03
N HIS A 77 -17.92 -39.61 2.37
CA HIS A 77 -18.82 -38.66 1.76
C HIS A 77 -18.07 -37.42 1.25
N LEU A 78 -18.65 -36.77 0.25
CA LEU A 78 -18.18 -35.51 -0.28
C LEU A 78 -19.11 -34.38 0.16
N ARG A 79 -18.52 -33.23 0.46
CA ARG A 79 -19.24 -31.99 0.75
C ARG A 79 -18.72 -30.90 -0.18
N GLU A 80 -19.62 -30.20 -0.86
CA GLU A 80 -19.22 -29.03 -1.66
C GLU A 80 -18.70 -27.93 -0.72
N GLU A 81 -17.57 -27.34 -1.09
CA GLU A 81 -16.93 -26.22 -0.42
C GLU A 81 -16.48 -25.18 -1.46
N SER A 82 -16.08 -24.00 -0.99
CA SER A 82 -15.43 -23.00 -1.82
C SER A 82 -14.05 -22.68 -1.28
N ARG A 83 -13.13 -22.37 -2.19
CA ARG A 83 -11.81 -21.83 -1.86
C ARG A 83 -11.57 -20.54 -2.63
N ARG A 84 -10.90 -19.58 -2.00
CA ARG A 84 -10.44 -18.39 -2.70
C ARG A 84 -9.19 -18.67 -3.55
N TYR A 85 -9.25 -18.23 -4.80
CA TYR A 85 -8.12 -18.16 -5.72
C TYR A 85 -7.80 -16.70 -6.06
N TYR A 86 -6.51 -16.39 -6.05
CA TYR A 86 -5.95 -15.05 -6.25
C TYR A 86 -5.08 -15.05 -7.52
N PRO A 87 -5.61 -14.63 -8.69
CA PRO A 87 -4.89 -14.73 -9.97
C PRO A 87 -3.57 -13.96 -10.02
N SER A 88 -3.56 -12.76 -9.43
CA SER A 88 -2.38 -11.89 -9.33
C SER A 88 -1.37 -12.34 -8.26
N GLY A 89 -1.69 -13.37 -7.48
CA GLY A 89 -0.80 -13.97 -6.48
C GLY A 89 -0.14 -12.93 -5.56
N GLU A 90 1.20 -12.94 -5.55
CA GLU A 90 2.03 -12.08 -4.71
C GLU A 90 1.99 -10.58 -5.04
N VAL A 91 1.53 -10.21 -6.24
CA VAL A 91 1.50 -8.82 -6.72
C VAL A 91 0.55 -7.94 -5.89
N THR A 92 -0.55 -8.52 -5.40
CA THR A 92 -1.60 -7.82 -4.62
C THR A 92 -1.84 -8.44 -3.24
N ALA A 93 -0.99 -9.36 -2.80
CA ALA A 93 -1.24 -10.20 -1.63
C ALA A 93 -1.52 -9.41 -0.34
N HIS A 94 -0.71 -8.39 -0.05
CA HIS A 94 -0.89 -7.57 1.17
C HIS A 94 -2.17 -6.76 1.17
N LEU A 95 -2.61 -6.35 -0.01
CA LEU A 95 -3.81 -5.53 -0.17
C LEU A 95 -5.06 -6.41 -0.07
N ILE A 96 -5.15 -7.43 -0.93
CA ILE A 96 -6.33 -8.30 -0.98
C ILE A 96 -6.44 -9.11 0.31
N GLY A 97 -5.30 -9.58 0.82
CA GLY A 97 -5.25 -10.50 1.95
C GLY A 97 -5.62 -11.92 1.53
N PHE A 98 -6.15 -12.68 2.48
CA PHE A 98 -6.57 -14.05 2.25
C PHE A 98 -7.69 -14.47 3.21
N THR A 99 -8.33 -15.60 2.90
CA THR A 99 -9.36 -16.24 3.72
C THR A 99 -8.82 -17.49 4.43
N ASN A 100 -9.47 -17.90 5.52
CA ASN A 100 -9.21 -19.20 6.13
C ASN A 100 -9.87 -20.35 5.34
N VAL A 101 -9.74 -21.57 5.87
CA VAL A 101 -10.36 -22.78 5.29
C VAL A 101 -11.89 -22.73 5.26
N ASP A 102 -12.50 -21.89 6.09
CA ASP A 102 -13.95 -21.67 6.17
C ASP A 102 -14.42 -20.47 5.34
N SER A 103 -13.57 -19.97 4.43
CA SER A 103 -13.83 -18.83 3.54
C SER A 103 -14.09 -17.49 4.25
N GLN A 104 -13.70 -17.35 5.52
CA GLN A 104 -13.76 -16.08 6.25
C GLN A 104 -12.49 -15.27 5.99
N GLY A 105 -12.64 -13.97 5.74
CA GLY A 105 -11.54 -13.04 5.55
C GLY A 105 -10.67 -12.88 6.80
N ILE A 106 -9.36 -13.09 6.66
CA ILE A 106 -8.39 -13.03 7.79
C ILE A 106 -7.49 -11.81 7.72
N GLU A 107 -7.16 -11.34 6.52
CA GLU A 107 -6.29 -10.18 6.28
C GLU A 107 -6.82 -9.32 5.13
N GLY A 108 -6.29 -8.09 5.04
CA GLY A 108 -6.52 -7.19 3.90
C GLY A 108 -7.98 -6.88 3.62
N VAL A 109 -8.29 -6.69 2.34
CA VAL A 109 -9.65 -6.44 1.83
C VAL A 109 -10.60 -7.60 2.16
N GLU A 110 -10.15 -8.86 2.06
CA GLU A 110 -10.98 -10.03 2.38
C GLU A 110 -11.55 -9.91 3.80
N LYS A 111 -10.75 -9.48 4.79
CA LYS A 111 -11.25 -9.25 6.16
C LYS A 111 -12.03 -7.95 6.32
N SER A 112 -11.51 -6.86 5.78
CA SER A 112 -12.11 -5.53 5.94
C SER A 112 -13.51 -5.44 5.34
N PHE A 113 -13.74 -6.16 4.24
CA PHE A 113 -15.01 -6.21 3.53
C PHE A 113 -15.67 -7.59 3.64
N ASP A 114 -15.32 -8.40 4.64
CA ASP A 114 -15.82 -9.78 4.80
C ASP A 114 -17.35 -9.85 4.78
N LYS A 115 -18.01 -8.96 5.53
CA LYS A 115 -19.48 -8.86 5.55
C LYS A 115 -20.10 -8.50 4.20
N TRP A 116 -19.41 -7.66 3.41
CA TRP A 116 -19.86 -7.29 2.06
C TRP A 116 -19.69 -8.45 1.07
N LEU A 117 -18.58 -9.19 1.21
CA LEU A 117 -18.19 -10.28 0.31
C LEU A 117 -18.90 -11.60 0.59
N THR A 118 -19.31 -11.84 1.84
CA THR A 118 -19.99 -13.07 2.26
C THR A 118 -21.51 -12.92 2.34
N GLY A 119 -21.99 -11.68 2.41
CA GLY A 119 -23.38 -11.38 2.76
C GLY A 119 -23.62 -11.58 4.25
N GLN A 120 -24.87 -11.44 4.70
CA GLN A 120 -25.26 -11.74 6.07
C GLN A 120 -26.44 -12.71 6.04
N PRO A 121 -26.37 -13.85 6.75
CA PRO A 121 -27.52 -14.72 6.87
C PRO A 121 -28.64 -13.96 7.59
N GLY A 122 -29.86 -14.15 7.11
CA GLY A 122 -31.04 -13.67 7.82
C GLY A 122 -31.22 -14.48 9.11
N GLU A 123 -31.89 -13.88 10.09
CA GLU A 123 -32.23 -14.55 11.34
C GLU A 123 -33.75 -14.63 11.46
N ARG A 124 -34.29 -15.77 11.87
CA ARG A 124 -35.73 -15.95 12.09
C ARG A 124 -35.95 -16.58 13.44
N ILE A 125 -36.62 -15.85 14.34
CA ILE A 125 -37.04 -16.37 15.64
C ILE A 125 -38.40 -17.02 15.45
N VAL A 126 -38.47 -18.32 15.70
CA VAL A 126 -39.69 -19.13 15.55
C VAL A 126 -40.08 -19.78 16.86
N ARG A 127 -41.39 -19.86 17.14
CA ARG A 127 -41.95 -20.67 18.23
C ARG A 127 -42.21 -22.08 17.71
N LYS A 128 -41.72 -23.09 18.42
CA LYS A 128 -41.87 -24.51 18.05
C LYS A 128 -42.73 -25.26 19.08
N ASP A 129 -43.48 -26.28 18.65
CA ASP A 129 -44.20 -27.19 19.55
C ASP A 129 -43.27 -28.25 20.15
N ARG A 130 -43.80 -29.10 21.05
CA ARG A 130 -43.05 -30.22 21.67
C ARG A 130 -42.55 -31.28 20.69
N TYR A 131 -43.00 -31.24 19.43
CA TYR A 131 -42.59 -32.13 18.35
C TYR A 131 -41.65 -31.44 17.35
N GLY A 132 -41.23 -30.19 17.62
CA GLY A 132 -40.30 -29.42 16.80
C GLY A 132 -40.91 -28.71 15.59
N ARG A 133 -42.24 -28.72 15.44
CA ARG A 133 -42.94 -28.04 14.34
C ARG A 133 -43.04 -26.54 14.63
N VAL A 134 -42.76 -25.71 13.62
CA VAL A 134 -42.90 -24.25 13.74
C VAL A 134 -44.38 -23.89 13.79
N ILE A 135 -44.80 -23.19 14.84
CA ILE A 135 -46.19 -22.74 15.06
C ILE A 135 -46.34 -21.25 14.74
N GLU A 136 -45.28 -20.45 14.96
CA GLU A 136 -45.35 -18.99 14.85
C GLU A 136 -43.98 -18.38 14.56
N ASP A 137 -43.96 -17.30 13.78
CA ASP A 137 -42.78 -16.47 13.54
C ASP A 137 -42.85 -15.21 14.39
N ILE A 138 -41.89 -15.07 15.30
CA ILE A 138 -41.86 -13.97 16.27
C ILE A 138 -41.18 -12.76 15.64
N SER A 139 -40.07 -12.97 14.93
CA SER A 139 -39.36 -11.92 14.21
C SER A 139 -38.48 -12.51 13.12
N SER A 140 -38.19 -11.72 12.09
CA SER A 140 -37.24 -12.07 11.04
C SER A 140 -36.40 -10.87 10.63
N THR A 141 -35.11 -11.09 10.45
CA THR A 141 -34.17 -10.18 9.80
C THR A 141 -33.82 -10.80 8.45
N ASP A 142 -33.98 -10.04 7.37
CA ASP A 142 -33.69 -10.52 6.02
C ASP A 142 -32.18 -10.76 5.82
N SER A 143 -31.85 -11.75 4.99
CA SER A 143 -30.47 -12.00 4.60
C SER A 143 -29.96 -10.94 3.63
N GLN A 144 -28.73 -10.49 3.80
CA GLN A 144 -28.01 -9.67 2.82
C GLN A 144 -27.23 -10.58 1.87
N ALA A 145 -27.37 -10.37 0.56
CA ALA A 145 -26.63 -11.13 -0.44
C ALA A 145 -25.14 -10.74 -0.46
N ALA A 146 -24.30 -11.66 -0.91
CA ALA A 146 -22.90 -11.35 -1.21
C ALA A 146 -22.81 -10.39 -2.41
N HIS A 147 -21.98 -9.36 -2.29
CA HIS A 147 -21.78 -8.36 -3.34
C HIS A 147 -20.36 -8.39 -3.89
N ASN A 148 -20.24 -8.08 -5.18
CA ASN A 148 -18.93 -7.83 -5.79
C ASN A 148 -18.35 -6.53 -5.24
N LEU A 149 -17.01 -6.47 -5.14
CA LEU A 149 -16.29 -5.29 -4.72
C LEU A 149 -15.32 -4.88 -5.84
N THR A 150 -15.48 -3.64 -6.33
CA THR A 150 -14.55 -3.07 -7.32
C THR A 150 -13.55 -2.18 -6.60
N LEU A 151 -12.28 -2.59 -6.62
CA LEU A 151 -11.20 -1.81 -6.04
C LEU A 151 -10.81 -0.64 -6.95
N SER A 152 -10.20 0.39 -6.38
CA SER A 152 -9.60 1.51 -7.13
C SER A 152 -8.27 1.15 -7.80
N ILE A 153 -7.75 -0.04 -7.50
CA ILE A 153 -6.47 -0.51 -7.99
C ILE A 153 -6.54 -0.81 -9.48
N ASP A 154 -5.62 -0.23 -10.24
CA ASP A 154 -5.39 -0.64 -11.62
C ASP A 154 -4.33 -1.75 -11.63
N GLU A 155 -4.74 -2.96 -12.02
CA GLU A 155 -3.86 -4.13 -12.03
C GLU A 155 -2.59 -3.93 -12.87
N ARG A 156 -2.67 -3.14 -13.96
CA ARG A 156 -1.52 -2.84 -14.82
C ARG A 156 -0.50 -1.99 -14.08
N LEU A 157 -0.98 -0.97 -13.36
CA LEU A 157 -0.15 -0.08 -12.56
C LEU A 157 0.40 -0.82 -11.33
N GLN A 158 -0.40 -1.65 -10.69
CA GLN A 158 0.02 -2.47 -9.56
C GLN A 158 1.14 -3.44 -9.95
N ALA A 159 1.02 -4.16 -11.07
CA ALA A 159 2.04 -5.07 -11.54
C ALA A 159 3.37 -4.35 -11.86
N LEU A 160 3.28 -3.17 -12.51
CA LEU A 160 4.43 -2.30 -12.74
C LEU A 160 5.10 -1.88 -11.42
N VAL A 161 4.32 -1.34 -10.48
CA VAL A 161 4.80 -0.87 -9.17
C VAL A 161 5.47 -1.99 -8.40
N TYR A 162 4.83 -3.17 -8.35
CA TYR A 162 5.37 -4.34 -7.67
C TYR A 162 6.70 -4.78 -8.28
N ARG A 163 6.77 -4.89 -9.62
CA ARG A 163 7.99 -5.30 -10.33
C ARG A 163 9.16 -4.38 -10.04
N GLU A 164 8.99 -3.07 -10.22
CA GLU A 164 10.07 -2.10 -10.02
C GLU A 164 10.51 -2.04 -8.55
N LEU A 165 9.55 -2.12 -7.61
CA LEU A 165 9.84 -2.15 -6.18
C LEU A 165 10.61 -3.42 -5.78
N ASN A 166 10.16 -4.59 -6.25
CA ASN A 166 10.80 -5.87 -5.93
C ASN A 166 12.22 -5.94 -6.48
N ASN A 167 12.42 -5.50 -7.73
CA ASN A 167 13.75 -5.38 -8.34
C ASN A 167 14.66 -4.44 -7.54
N ALA A 168 14.14 -3.31 -7.07
CA ALA A 168 14.90 -2.36 -6.27
C ALA A 168 15.28 -2.92 -4.89
N VAL A 169 14.38 -3.62 -4.22
CA VAL A 169 14.66 -4.27 -2.93
C VAL A 169 15.74 -5.32 -3.09
N ALA A 170 15.63 -6.18 -4.12
CA ALA A 170 16.64 -7.20 -4.42
C ALA A 170 18.00 -6.58 -4.78
N PHE A 171 18.03 -5.61 -5.70
CA PHE A 171 19.26 -4.97 -6.16
C PHE A 171 20.00 -4.26 -5.01
N ASN A 172 19.27 -3.59 -4.12
CA ASN A 172 19.87 -2.89 -3.00
C ASN A 172 20.10 -3.78 -1.77
N LYS A 173 19.77 -5.08 -1.85
CA LYS A 173 19.77 -6.02 -0.72
C LYS A 173 19.06 -5.43 0.51
N ALA A 174 17.92 -4.80 0.26
CA ALA A 174 17.15 -4.11 1.29
C ALA A 174 16.31 -5.11 2.10
N GLU A 175 16.03 -4.77 3.36
CA GLU A 175 15.18 -5.59 4.25
C GLU A 175 13.73 -5.62 3.73
N SER A 176 13.23 -4.47 3.28
CA SER A 176 11.91 -4.36 2.68
C SER A 176 11.76 -3.07 1.85
N GLY A 177 10.65 -2.95 1.15
CA GLY A 177 10.23 -1.74 0.46
C GLY A 177 8.72 -1.64 0.35
N SER A 178 8.23 -0.42 0.18
CA SER A 178 6.81 -0.08 0.04
C SER A 178 6.65 0.99 -1.04
N ALA A 179 5.58 0.89 -1.83
CA ALA A 179 5.20 1.90 -2.79
C ALA A 179 3.69 2.12 -2.79
N VAL A 180 3.28 3.40 -2.84
CA VAL A 180 1.87 3.81 -2.86
C VAL A 180 1.68 4.85 -3.96
N LEU A 181 0.76 4.58 -4.88
CA LEU A 181 0.36 5.45 -5.98
C LEU A 181 -1.09 5.90 -5.77
N VAL A 182 -1.33 7.20 -5.80
CA VAL A 182 -2.63 7.82 -5.56
C VAL A 182 -2.99 8.73 -6.74
N ASP A 183 -4.25 8.66 -7.20
CA ASP A 183 -4.82 9.66 -8.10
C ASP A 183 -5.09 10.96 -7.33
N VAL A 184 -4.50 12.05 -7.80
CA VAL A 184 -4.56 13.37 -7.16
C VAL A 184 -5.97 13.95 -7.15
N ASN A 185 -6.78 13.63 -8.15
CA ASN A 185 -8.10 14.21 -8.37
C ASN A 185 -9.21 13.39 -7.71
N THR A 186 -9.03 12.11 -7.44
CA THR A 186 -10.08 11.28 -6.82
C THR A 186 -9.74 10.84 -5.40
N GLY A 187 -8.46 10.82 -5.03
CA GLY A 187 -8.00 10.20 -3.78
C GLY A 187 -7.92 8.67 -3.85
N GLU A 188 -8.17 8.09 -5.03
CA GLU A 188 -8.08 6.65 -5.25
C GLU A 188 -6.64 6.15 -5.12
N VAL A 189 -6.46 5.06 -4.38
CA VAL A 189 -5.21 4.31 -4.37
C VAL A 189 -5.15 3.42 -5.60
N LEU A 190 -4.38 3.83 -6.60
CA LEU A 190 -4.24 3.11 -7.87
C LEU A 190 -3.28 1.91 -7.77
N ALA A 191 -2.31 1.98 -6.86
CA ALA A 191 -1.42 0.87 -6.55
C ALA A 191 -0.89 0.95 -5.10
N MET A 192 -0.77 -0.20 -4.46
CA MET A 192 -0.26 -0.37 -3.10
C MET A 192 0.53 -1.68 -3.02
N ALA A 193 1.86 -1.60 -2.98
CA ALA A 193 2.72 -2.78 -3.03
C ALA A 193 3.80 -2.77 -1.93
N ASN A 194 4.19 -3.96 -1.47
CA ASN A 194 5.33 -4.16 -0.60
C ASN A 194 6.22 -5.30 -1.14
N SER A 195 7.50 -5.24 -0.81
CA SER A 195 8.44 -6.36 -0.98
C SER A 195 9.25 -6.52 0.32
N PRO A 196 9.47 -7.74 0.85
CA PRO A 196 9.01 -9.03 0.33
C PRO A 196 7.49 -9.19 0.37
N SER A 197 6.96 -10.03 -0.53
CA SER A 197 5.55 -10.44 -0.58
C SER A 197 5.41 -11.95 -0.37
N TYR A 198 4.21 -12.49 -0.54
CA TYR A 198 3.89 -13.90 -0.37
C TYR A 198 2.81 -14.32 -1.36
N ASN A 199 2.73 -15.62 -1.66
CA ASN A 199 1.66 -16.14 -2.52
C ASN A 199 0.43 -16.50 -1.67
N PRO A 200 -0.70 -15.77 -1.76
CA PRO A 200 -1.89 -16.04 -0.96
C PRO A 200 -2.61 -17.34 -1.35
N ASN A 201 -2.26 -17.93 -2.51
CA ASN A 201 -2.74 -19.27 -2.88
C ASN A 201 -1.98 -20.40 -2.14
N ASN A 202 -0.79 -20.12 -1.60
CA ASN A 202 0.00 -21.07 -0.82
C ASN A 202 0.74 -20.38 0.34
N LEU A 203 0.14 -20.45 1.53
CA LEU A 203 0.69 -19.83 2.75
C LEU A 203 1.73 -20.71 3.46
N SER A 204 1.98 -21.94 2.99
CA SER A 204 2.95 -22.84 3.63
C SER A 204 4.35 -22.25 3.60
N GLY A 205 5.02 -22.22 4.76
CA GLY A 205 6.38 -21.67 4.88
C GLY A 205 6.50 -20.15 4.76
N THR A 206 5.38 -19.40 4.68
CA THR A 206 5.41 -17.94 4.59
C THR A 206 5.74 -17.31 5.95
N PRO A 207 6.81 -16.49 6.07
CA PRO A 207 7.12 -15.80 7.31
C PRO A 207 6.13 -14.66 7.58
N LYS A 208 5.73 -14.49 8.85
CA LYS A 208 4.77 -13.44 9.25
C LYS A 208 5.20 -12.02 8.85
N GLU A 209 6.51 -11.74 8.84
CA GLU A 209 7.06 -10.45 8.40
C GLU A 209 6.80 -10.13 6.92
N ALA A 210 6.67 -11.15 6.07
CA ALA A 210 6.34 -10.97 4.65
C ALA A 210 4.84 -10.77 4.43
N MET A 211 3.99 -11.11 5.39
CA MET A 211 2.53 -10.94 5.29
C MET A 211 2.06 -9.52 5.63
N ARG A 212 2.94 -8.72 6.26
CA ARG A 212 2.61 -7.38 6.74
C ARG A 212 2.41 -6.39 5.59
N ASN A 213 1.26 -5.71 5.56
CA ASN A 213 1.05 -4.58 4.65
C ASN A 213 1.75 -3.30 5.15
N ARG A 214 3.06 -3.20 4.88
CA ARG A 214 3.92 -2.12 5.39
C ARG A 214 3.48 -0.72 4.96
N THR A 215 2.74 -0.59 3.85
CA THR A 215 2.18 0.71 3.42
C THR A 215 1.23 1.35 4.45
N ILE A 216 0.58 0.55 5.30
CA ILE A 216 -0.38 0.99 6.31
C ILE A 216 0.02 0.66 7.75
N THR A 217 0.89 -0.34 7.97
CA THR A 217 1.29 -0.78 9.31
C THR A 217 2.64 -0.26 9.79
N ASP A 218 3.56 0.01 8.86
CA ASP A 218 4.90 0.46 9.23
C ASP A 218 4.93 1.99 9.26
N VAL A 219 5.56 2.53 10.29
CA VAL A 219 5.71 3.97 10.48
C VAL A 219 7.18 4.33 10.45
N PHE A 220 7.50 5.47 9.85
CA PHE A 220 8.87 5.98 9.76
C PHE A 220 8.88 7.50 9.87
N GLU A 221 10.03 8.07 10.23
CA GLU A 221 10.20 9.51 10.23
C GLU A 221 10.30 10.04 8.78
N PRO A 222 9.40 10.94 8.36
CA PRO A 222 9.33 11.39 6.95
C PRO A 222 10.52 12.25 6.53
N GLY A 223 11.30 12.75 7.50
CA GLY A 223 12.49 13.57 7.28
C GLY A 223 12.28 14.66 6.24
N SER A 224 13.16 14.72 5.23
CA SER A 224 13.15 15.82 4.25
C SER A 224 11.87 15.93 3.41
N THR A 225 11.00 14.92 3.38
CA THR A 225 9.75 14.95 2.59
C THR A 225 8.70 15.92 3.11
N VAL A 226 8.82 16.42 4.35
CA VAL A 226 7.90 17.45 4.90
C VAL A 226 8.34 18.89 4.60
N LYS A 227 9.59 19.09 4.15
CA LYS A 227 10.15 20.42 3.89
C LYS A 227 9.33 21.29 2.92
N PRO A 228 8.68 20.75 1.86
CA PRO A 228 7.79 21.55 1.03
C PRO A 228 6.70 22.25 1.85
N MET A 229 6.08 21.56 2.83
CA MET A 229 5.07 22.15 3.70
C MET A 229 5.65 23.25 4.58
N VAL A 230 6.90 23.15 5.05
CA VAL A 230 7.55 24.22 5.82
C VAL A 230 7.70 25.49 4.98
N VAL A 231 8.14 25.35 3.73
CA VAL A 231 8.27 26.48 2.80
C VAL A 231 6.89 27.07 2.49
N MET A 232 5.87 26.23 2.27
CA MET A 232 4.48 26.68 2.09
C MET A 232 3.99 27.51 3.28
N THR A 233 4.16 27.01 4.52
CA THR A 233 3.73 27.73 5.73
C THR A 233 4.48 29.05 5.91
N ALA A 234 5.78 29.07 5.64
CA ALA A 234 6.60 30.28 5.77
C ALA A 234 6.19 31.37 4.76
N LEU A 235 5.92 30.99 3.52
CA LEU A 235 5.38 31.88 2.48
C LEU A 235 3.99 32.40 2.87
N GLN A 236 3.09 31.52 3.33
CA GLN A 236 1.73 31.89 3.73
C GLN A 236 1.70 32.91 4.87
N ARG A 237 2.64 32.79 5.81
CA ARG A 237 2.73 33.70 6.96
C ARG A 237 3.53 34.97 6.67
N GLY A 238 4.06 35.14 5.47
CA GLY A 238 4.88 36.30 5.11
C GLY A 238 6.21 36.40 5.85
N VAL A 239 6.67 35.29 6.46
CA VAL A 239 7.98 35.22 7.14
C VAL A 239 9.13 35.31 6.15
N VAL A 240 8.86 34.90 4.90
CA VAL A 240 9.82 34.90 3.81
C VAL A 240 9.10 35.25 2.51
N ARG A 241 9.82 35.80 1.54
CA ARG A 241 9.35 36.03 0.16
C ARG A 241 9.99 35.04 -0.79
N GLU A 242 9.40 34.83 -1.95
CA GLU A 242 9.89 33.87 -2.95
C GLU A 242 11.36 34.11 -3.35
N ASN A 243 11.78 35.37 -3.41
CA ASN A 243 13.13 35.80 -3.78
C ASN A 243 14.08 35.96 -2.58
N SER A 244 13.65 35.62 -1.35
CA SER A 244 14.52 35.73 -0.19
C SER A 244 15.69 34.75 -0.28
N VAL A 245 16.86 35.24 0.13
CA VAL A 245 18.08 34.45 0.29
C VAL A 245 18.31 34.23 1.78
N LEU A 246 18.42 32.97 2.19
CA LEU A 246 18.64 32.59 3.57
C LEU A 246 20.12 32.28 3.77
N ASN A 247 20.72 32.83 4.82
CA ASN A 247 21.99 32.33 5.32
C ASN A 247 21.80 30.88 5.80
N THR A 248 22.57 29.94 5.26
CA THR A 248 22.49 28.50 5.58
C THR A 248 23.77 27.95 6.20
N VAL A 249 24.61 28.82 6.77
CA VAL A 249 25.76 28.39 7.57
C VAL A 249 25.27 27.59 8.78
N PRO A 250 25.87 26.42 9.09
CA PRO A 250 25.54 25.60 10.25
C PRO A 250 25.55 26.43 11.55
N TYR A 251 24.63 26.11 12.45
CA TYR A 251 24.48 26.82 13.72
C TYR A 251 24.07 25.84 14.83
N ARG A 252 24.13 26.30 16.08
CA ARG A 252 23.79 25.47 17.25
C ARG A 252 22.54 26.00 17.96
N ILE A 253 21.73 25.07 18.45
CA ILE A 253 20.59 25.32 19.34
C ILE A 253 20.81 24.47 20.59
N ASN A 254 20.97 25.10 21.75
CA ASN A 254 21.16 24.42 23.04
C ASN A 254 22.23 23.30 23.00
N GLY A 255 23.37 23.57 22.34
CA GLY A 255 24.47 22.62 22.18
C GLY A 255 24.33 21.63 21.00
N HIS A 256 23.13 21.47 20.42
CA HIS A 256 22.88 20.62 19.26
C HIS A 256 23.22 21.34 17.95
N GLU A 257 24.02 20.70 17.10
CA GLU A 257 24.40 21.24 15.79
C GLU A 257 23.31 20.95 14.75
N ILE A 258 22.81 22.01 14.11
CA ILE A 258 21.96 21.91 12.92
C ILE A 258 22.86 22.11 11.70
N LYS A 259 22.94 21.08 10.86
CA LYS A 259 23.76 21.07 9.64
C LYS A 259 23.08 20.37 8.48
N ASP A 260 23.57 20.72 7.31
CA ASP A 260 23.20 20.12 6.03
C ASP A 260 24.18 19.00 5.65
N VAL A 261 23.85 18.23 4.61
CA VAL A 261 24.75 17.20 4.06
C VAL A 261 26.02 17.84 3.47
N ALA A 262 25.88 19.00 2.84
CA ALA A 262 26.98 19.80 2.32
C ALA A 262 26.84 21.24 2.82
N ARG A 263 27.96 21.96 2.92
CA ARG A 263 27.97 23.35 3.41
C ARG A 263 27.55 24.31 2.29
N TYR A 264 26.60 25.19 2.60
CA TYR A 264 26.18 26.30 1.74
C TYR A 264 26.16 27.57 2.58
N SER A 265 26.78 28.65 2.10
CA SER A 265 26.76 29.96 2.79
C SER A 265 25.35 30.53 2.80
N GLU A 266 24.70 30.50 1.65
CA GLU A 266 23.38 31.04 1.41
C GLU A 266 22.62 30.24 0.36
N LEU A 267 21.29 30.20 0.49
CA LEU A 267 20.40 29.53 -0.45
C LEU A 267 19.12 30.34 -0.66
N THR A 268 18.62 30.36 -1.89
CA THR A 268 17.24 30.75 -2.19
C THR A 268 16.25 29.73 -1.62
N LEU A 269 14.95 30.04 -1.56
CA LEU A 269 13.94 29.05 -1.15
C LEU A 269 13.93 27.80 -2.04
N THR A 270 14.07 27.97 -3.35
CA THR A 270 14.27 26.85 -4.28
C THR A 270 15.52 26.06 -3.92
N GLY A 271 16.64 26.74 -3.64
CA GLY A 271 17.89 26.12 -3.20
C GLY A 271 17.73 25.31 -1.90
N VAL A 272 16.93 25.80 -0.94
CA VAL A 272 16.62 25.08 0.31
C VAL A 272 15.95 23.74 0.02
N LEU A 273 15.01 23.67 -0.92
CA LEU A 273 14.38 22.39 -1.32
C LEU A 273 15.31 21.54 -2.19
N GLN A 274 15.95 22.14 -3.20
CA GLN A 274 16.87 21.50 -4.15
C GLN A 274 18.02 20.77 -3.44
N LYS A 275 18.66 21.46 -2.48
CA LYS A 275 19.78 20.95 -1.67
C LYS A 275 19.32 20.28 -0.38
N SER A 276 18.01 20.32 -0.10
CA SER A 276 17.41 19.73 1.10
C SER A 276 18.03 20.29 2.39
N SER A 277 18.22 21.61 2.48
CA SER A 277 18.86 22.26 3.64
C SER A 277 18.00 22.13 4.89
N ASN A 278 18.52 21.47 5.93
CA ASN A 278 17.97 21.45 7.28
C ASN A 278 18.10 22.82 7.92
N VAL A 279 19.23 23.51 7.70
CA VAL A 279 19.49 24.85 8.25
C VAL A 279 18.47 25.86 7.74
N GLY A 280 18.17 25.84 6.43
CA GLY A 280 17.18 26.72 5.82
C GLY A 280 15.79 26.54 6.43
N VAL A 281 15.28 25.31 6.45
CA VAL A 281 13.92 25.04 6.99
C VAL A 281 13.83 25.22 8.50
N SER A 282 14.90 24.97 9.26
CA SER A 282 14.90 25.20 10.70
C SER A 282 14.84 26.68 11.04
N LYS A 283 15.52 27.54 10.27
CA LYS A 283 15.41 29.00 10.41
C LYS A 283 13.99 29.49 10.11
N LEU A 284 13.37 28.98 9.03
CA LEU A 284 11.97 29.28 8.71
C LEU A 284 11.03 28.87 9.86
N ALA A 285 11.21 27.67 10.42
CA ALA A 285 10.40 27.16 11.51
C ALA A 285 10.57 27.97 12.81
N LEU A 286 11.79 28.39 13.13
CA LEU A 286 12.05 29.21 14.32
C LEU A 286 11.51 30.64 14.22
N ALA A 287 11.36 31.14 13.00
CA ALA A 287 10.72 32.43 12.72
C ALA A 287 9.18 32.38 12.72
N MET A 288 8.58 31.20 12.91
CA MET A 288 7.14 30.98 13.02
C MET A 288 6.74 30.47 14.41
N PRO A 289 5.49 30.67 14.88
CA PRO A 289 5.03 30.04 16.11
C PRO A 289 5.04 28.52 15.98
N SER A 290 5.28 27.81 17.09
CA SER A 290 5.40 26.33 17.13
C SER A 290 4.16 25.61 16.56
N SER A 291 2.98 26.21 16.70
CA SER A 291 1.73 25.66 16.18
C SER A 291 1.60 25.71 14.65
N ALA A 292 2.37 26.53 13.95
CA ALA A 292 2.20 26.75 12.51
C ALA A 292 2.43 25.48 11.68
N LEU A 293 3.52 24.76 11.97
CA LEU A 293 3.84 23.51 11.28
C LEU A 293 2.94 22.36 11.74
N VAL A 294 2.54 22.37 13.02
CA VAL A 294 1.61 21.38 13.57
C VAL A 294 0.26 21.47 12.84
N ASP A 295 -0.29 22.67 12.70
CA ASP A 295 -1.52 22.89 11.95
C ASP A 295 -1.38 22.48 10.48
N THR A 296 -0.30 22.91 9.81
CA THR A 296 -0.07 22.58 8.40
C THR A 296 0.04 21.07 8.19
N TYR A 297 0.89 20.37 8.92
CA TYR A 297 1.06 18.92 8.75
C TYR A 297 -0.25 18.16 9.06
N SER A 298 -0.99 18.59 10.07
CA SER A 298 -2.31 18.02 10.42
C SER A 298 -3.34 18.23 9.31
N ARG A 299 -3.37 19.41 8.69
CA ARG A 299 -4.24 19.73 7.54
C ARG A 299 -3.95 18.86 6.31
N PHE A 300 -2.68 18.54 6.07
CA PHE A 300 -2.28 17.61 5.00
C PHE A 300 -2.45 16.13 5.40
N GLY A 301 -2.91 15.85 6.63
CA GLY A 301 -3.30 14.52 7.08
C GLY A 301 -2.21 13.73 7.81
N LEU A 302 -1.08 14.33 8.19
CA LEU A 302 -0.11 13.64 9.04
C LEU A 302 -0.67 13.46 10.46
N GLY A 303 -0.45 12.27 11.04
CA GLY A 303 -0.97 11.94 12.37
C GLY A 303 -2.48 11.64 12.43
N LYS A 304 -3.17 11.68 11.29
CA LYS A 304 -4.61 11.37 11.18
C LYS A 304 -4.82 10.01 10.53
N ALA A 305 -5.85 9.28 10.95
CA ALA A 305 -6.26 8.05 10.27
C ALA A 305 -6.47 8.29 8.76
N THR A 306 -6.23 7.28 7.93
CA THR A 306 -6.52 7.36 6.49
C THR A 306 -7.92 6.89 6.15
N ASN A 307 -8.55 6.13 7.07
CA ASN A 307 -9.93 5.70 6.97
C ASN A 307 -10.20 4.85 5.71
N LEU A 308 -9.19 4.12 5.21
CA LEU A 308 -9.39 3.15 4.13
C LEU A 308 -10.26 1.96 4.57
N GLY A 309 -10.41 1.76 5.89
CA GLY A 309 -11.12 0.62 6.46
C GLY A 309 -10.29 -0.67 6.44
N LEU A 310 -9.00 -0.59 6.13
CA LEU A 310 -8.10 -1.74 6.12
C LEU A 310 -7.70 -2.14 7.54
N VAL A 311 -7.74 -3.45 7.82
CA VAL A 311 -7.30 -3.98 9.12
C VAL A 311 -5.81 -3.70 9.36
N GLY A 312 -5.48 -3.37 10.62
CA GLY A 312 -4.10 -3.10 11.03
C GLY A 312 -3.55 -1.72 10.63
N GLU A 313 -4.37 -0.86 10.02
CA GLU A 313 -3.96 0.50 9.65
C GLU A 313 -3.52 1.30 10.89
N ARG A 314 -2.35 1.96 10.79
CA ARG A 314 -1.85 2.87 11.82
C ARG A 314 -1.97 4.32 11.37
N SER A 315 -2.16 5.20 12.34
CA SER A 315 -2.25 6.66 12.14
C SER A 315 -0.92 7.39 12.33
N GLY A 316 0.21 6.68 12.42
CA GLY A 316 1.52 7.27 12.69
C GLY A 316 1.76 7.59 14.17
N LEU A 317 2.76 8.44 14.43
CA LEU A 317 3.00 9.06 15.73
C LEU A 317 3.10 10.56 15.53
N TYR A 318 2.25 11.31 16.22
CA TYR A 318 2.16 12.74 16.03
C TYR A 318 2.23 13.49 17.37
N PRO A 319 3.09 14.51 17.51
CA PRO A 319 3.32 15.15 18.79
C PRO A 319 2.10 15.94 19.26
N GLN A 320 1.63 15.64 20.48
CA GLN A 320 0.60 16.42 21.18
C GLN A 320 1.25 17.24 22.29
N LYS A 321 1.89 18.35 21.91
CA LYS A 321 2.62 19.22 22.85
C LYS A 321 2.15 20.66 22.74
N GLN A 322 1.94 21.29 23.90
CA GLN A 322 1.64 22.72 24.00
C GLN A 322 2.89 23.59 23.98
N ARG A 323 3.97 23.13 24.63
CA ARG A 323 5.26 23.82 24.68
C ARG A 323 6.29 23.04 23.87
N TRP A 324 7.06 23.77 23.07
CA TRP A 324 8.07 23.22 22.18
C TRP A 324 9.39 23.93 22.42
N SER A 325 10.45 23.16 22.64
CA SER A 325 11.81 23.72 22.63
C SER A 325 12.25 24.08 21.21
N ASP A 326 13.23 24.97 21.08
CA ASP A 326 13.74 25.39 19.77
C ASP A 326 14.36 24.23 18.97
N ILE A 327 14.99 23.28 19.66
CA ILE A 327 15.54 22.09 18.99
C ILE A 327 14.42 21.20 18.44
N GLU A 328 13.31 21.01 19.17
CA GLU A 328 12.16 20.25 18.68
C GLU A 328 11.47 20.96 17.51
N ARG A 329 11.35 22.28 17.55
CA ARG A 329 10.81 23.08 16.43
C ARG A 329 11.66 22.91 15.18
N ALA A 330 12.99 22.94 15.35
CA ALA A 330 13.92 22.71 14.27
C ALA A 330 13.77 21.29 13.70
N THR A 331 13.85 20.24 14.53
CA THR A 331 13.77 18.85 14.06
C THR A 331 12.44 18.51 13.39
N PHE A 332 11.34 19.06 13.87
CA PHE A 332 10.03 18.92 13.26
C PHE A 332 9.94 19.52 11.84
N SER A 333 10.68 20.60 11.57
CA SER A 333 10.74 21.25 10.25
C SER A 333 11.45 20.41 9.18
N PHE A 334 12.37 19.54 9.59
CA PHE A 334 13.02 18.59 8.68
C PHE A 334 12.64 17.14 8.97
N GLY A 335 11.48 16.94 9.60
CA GLY A 335 10.72 15.69 9.62
C GLY A 335 11.12 14.64 10.65
N TYR A 336 11.69 15.06 11.78
CA TYR A 336 12.00 14.20 12.93
C TYR A 336 11.07 14.51 14.12
N GLY A 337 10.83 13.52 14.97
CA GLY A 337 9.89 13.66 16.10
C GLY A 337 8.42 13.47 15.72
N LEU A 338 8.17 12.97 14.51
CA LEU A 338 6.89 12.46 14.04
C LEU A 338 7.12 11.22 13.17
N MET A 339 6.18 10.30 13.17
CA MET A 339 6.22 9.12 12.30
C MET A 339 4.95 9.01 11.47
N VAL A 340 5.10 8.59 10.23
CA VAL A 340 4.01 8.50 9.25
C VAL A 340 4.04 7.15 8.56
N THR A 341 2.90 6.70 8.05
CA THR A 341 2.86 5.56 7.13
C THR A 341 3.16 6.01 5.70
N PRO A 342 3.66 5.11 4.82
CA PRO A 342 3.81 5.43 3.39
C PRO A 342 2.52 5.96 2.77
N LEU A 343 1.36 5.42 3.17
CA LEU A 343 0.04 5.87 2.70
C LEU A 343 -0.30 7.30 3.14
N GLN A 344 -0.04 7.66 4.41
CA GLN A 344 -0.23 9.04 4.88
C GLN A 344 0.64 10.01 4.09
N LEU A 345 1.90 9.63 3.81
CA LEU A 345 2.78 10.47 3.02
C LEU A 345 2.29 10.60 1.57
N ALA A 346 1.73 9.55 0.98
CA ALA A 346 1.14 9.63 -0.36
C ALA A 346 -0.06 10.59 -0.39
N ARG A 347 -0.91 10.58 0.65
CA ARG A 347 -2.01 11.56 0.81
C ARG A 347 -1.53 13.00 0.93
N VAL A 348 -0.43 13.25 1.65
CA VAL A 348 0.19 14.58 1.70
C VAL A 348 0.57 15.02 0.29
N TYR A 349 1.25 14.17 -0.46
CA TYR A 349 1.68 14.52 -1.81
C TYR A 349 0.53 14.60 -2.81
N ALA A 350 -0.56 13.84 -2.63
CA ALA A 350 -1.79 14.04 -3.39
C ALA A 350 -2.41 15.42 -3.12
N THR A 351 -2.40 15.87 -1.86
CA THR A 351 -2.86 17.22 -1.47
C THR A 351 -1.96 18.33 -2.03
N ILE A 352 -0.65 18.09 -2.12
CA ILE A 352 0.28 18.99 -2.81
C ILE A 352 -0.02 19.01 -4.32
N GLY A 353 -0.21 17.85 -4.93
CA GLY A 353 -0.50 17.71 -6.36
C GLY A 353 -1.82 18.38 -6.78
N SER A 354 -2.82 18.36 -5.90
CA SER A 354 -4.12 19.00 -6.13
C SER A 354 -4.12 20.51 -5.82
N TYR A 355 -2.92 21.08 -5.61
CA TYR A 355 -2.70 22.46 -5.23
C TYR A 355 -3.45 22.89 -3.97
N GLY A 356 -3.43 22.03 -2.95
CA GLY A 356 -3.95 22.32 -1.61
C GLY A 356 -5.36 21.81 -1.36
N ILE A 357 -5.91 20.92 -2.21
CA ILE A 357 -7.21 20.27 -1.98
C ILE A 357 -7.00 18.89 -1.37
N TYR A 358 -7.36 18.74 -0.10
CA TYR A 358 -7.37 17.46 0.58
C TYR A 358 -8.58 16.62 0.12
N ARG A 359 -8.34 15.37 -0.28
CA ARG A 359 -9.38 14.40 -0.65
C ARG A 359 -9.25 13.17 0.25
N PRO A 360 -10.37 12.56 0.68
CA PRO A 360 -10.32 11.29 1.39
C PRO A 360 -9.70 10.22 0.49
N LEU A 361 -8.93 9.31 1.08
CA LEU A 361 -8.39 8.19 0.31
C LEU A 361 -9.46 7.13 0.10
N SER A 362 -9.38 6.41 -1.03
CA SER A 362 -10.27 5.28 -1.29
C SER A 362 -9.52 4.10 -1.90
N ILE A 363 -9.76 2.90 -1.35
CA ILE A 363 -9.29 1.63 -1.91
C ILE A 363 -10.37 0.96 -2.80
N THR A 364 -11.59 1.49 -2.76
CA THR A 364 -12.68 1.15 -3.67
C THR A 364 -12.77 2.18 -4.77
N LYS A 365 -13.25 1.78 -5.94
CA LYS A 365 -13.41 2.69 -7.08
C LYS A 365 -14.37 3.83 -6.73
N VAL A 366 -14.05 5.05 -7.15
CA VAL A 366 -14.83 6.26 -6.89
C VAL A 366 -15.24 6.91 -8.20
N ASP A 367 -16.49 7.35 -8.28
CA ASP A 367 -16.98 8.12 -9.42
C ASP A 367 -16.68 9.61 -9.23
N PRO A 368 -15.92 10.25 -10.15
CA PRO A 368 -15.67 11.69 -10.10
C PRO A 368 -16.93 12.52 -10.38
N PRO A 369 -17.01 13.78 -9.92
CA PRO A 369 -15.97 14.52 -9.19
C PRO A 369 -16.02 14.29 -7.68
N VAL A 370 -14.85 14.30 -7.03
CA VAL A 370 -14.73 14.25 -5.56
C VAL A 370 -14.33 15.65 -5.07
N PRO A 371 -15.20 16.55 -4.63
CA PRO A 371 -14.84 17.96 -4.39
C PRO A 371 -13.63 18.16 -3.46
N GLY A 372 -13.55 17.37 -2.38
CA GLY A 372 -12.53 17.52 -1.35
C GLY A 372 -12.68 18.81 -0.54
N GLU A 373 -11.67 19.14 0.26
CA GLU A 373 -11.61 20.34 1.08
C GLU A 373 -10.31 21.11 0.79
N ARG A 374 -10.39 22.42 0.52
CA ARG A 374 -9.19 23.24 0.36
C ARG A 374 -8.55 23.50 1.72
N VAL A 375 -7.37 22.94 1.94
CA VAL A 375 -6.61 23.08 3.18
C VAL A 375 -5.44 24.06 3.09
N PHE A 376 -5.04 24.45 1.87
CA PHE A 376 -3.97 25.42 1.63
C PHE A 376 -4.25 26.28 0.37
N PRO A 377 -3.80 27.56 0.32
CA PRO A 377 -3.99 28.42 -0.85
C PRO A 377 -3.28 27.90 -2.10
N GLU A 378 -3.99 27.91 -3.23
CA GLU A 378 -3.52 27.37 -4.51
C GLU A 378 -2.22 28.00 -4.99
N SER A 379 -2.13 29.33 -4.94
CA SER A 379 -0.98 30.09 -5.41
C SER A 379 0.31 29.63 -4.72
N ILE A 380 0.28 29.44 -3.41
CA ILE A 380 1.45 29.02 -2.64
C ILE A 380 1.83 27.57 -2.94
N VAL A 381 0.85 26.67 -3.03
CA VAL A 381 1.15 25.27 -3.36
C VAL A 381 1.73 25.16 -4.77
N ARG A 382 1.20 25.91 -5.75
CA ARG A 382 1.77 26.00 -7.11
C ARG A 382 3.20 26.51 -7.11
N THR A 383 3.48 27.60 -6.38
CA THR A 383 4.85 28.12 -6.21
C THR A 383 5.78 27.03 -5.68
N VAL A 384 5.37 26.31 -4.64
CA VAL A 384 6.23 25.28 -4.03
C VAL A 384 6.36 24.03 -4.90
N VAL A 385 5.32 23.61 -5.62
CA VAL A 385 5.40 22.54 -6.62
C VAL A 385 6.43 22.90 -7.68
N HIS A 386 6.45 24.14 -8.15
CA HIS A 386 7.46 24.61 -9.10
C HIS A 386 8.88 24.56 -8.50
N MET A 387 9.05 25.00 -7.25
CA MET A 387 10.34 24.89 -6.55
C MET A 387 10.79 23.42 -6.41
N MET A 388 9.87 22.49 -6.19
CA MET A 388 10.16 21.05 -6.06
C MET A 388 10.66 20.41 -7.37
N GLU A 389 10.37 21.00 -8.54
CA GLU A 389 10.92 20.50 -9.82
C GLU A 389 12.45 20.53 -9.83
N SER A 390 13.06 21.55 -9.21
CA SER A 390 14.51 21.70 -9.12
C SER A 390 15.21 20.51 -8.43
N VAL A 391 14.49 19.74 -7.61
CA VAL A 391 15.02 18.57 -6.90
C VAL A 391 15.37 17.44 -7.87
N ALA A 392 14.62 17.30 -8.98
CA ALA A 392 14.88 16.32 -10.03
C ALA A 392 15.77 16.84 -11.17
N LEU A 393 16.07 18.14 -11.20
CA LEU A 393 16.93 18.77 -12.21
C LEU A 393 18.41 18.75 -11.80
N PRO A 394 19.35 18.98 -12.74
CA PRO A 394 20.78 19.05 -12.43
C PRO A 394 21.10 19.93 -11.21
N GLY A 395 21.94 19.41 -10.33
CA GLY A 395 22.26 20.03 -9.03
C GLY A 395 21.27 19.70 -7.90
N GLY A 396 20.11 19.13 -8.19
CA GLY A 396 19.16 18.62 -7.20
C GLY A 396 19.59 17.29 -6.58
N GLY A 397 19.08 16.98 -5.39
CA GLY A 397 19.36 15.71 -4.70
C GLY A 397 18.62 14.49 -5.26
N GLY A 398 17.75 14.66 -6.25
CA GLY A 398 16.86 13.63 -6.81
C GLY A 398 16.98 13.44 -8.31
N VAL A 399 18.08 13.86 -8.95
CA VAL A 399 18.27 13.81 -10.42
C VAL A 399 17.92 12.46 -11.04
N LYS A 400 18.19 11.36 -10.32
CA LYS A 400 17.92 10.01 -10.82
C LYS A 400 16.43 9.65 -10.96
N ALA A 401 15.54 10.48 -10.43
CA ALA A 401 14.10 10.32 -10.63
C ALA A 401 13.61 10.91 -11.95
N ALA A 402 14.43 11.71 -12.65
CA ALA A 402 14.03 12.41 -13.87
C ALA A 402 13.45 11.44 -14.91
N ILE A 403 12.38 11.88 -15.58
CA ILE A 403 11.65 11.10 -16.58
C ILE A 403 11.74 11.85 -17.90
N LYS A 404 12.23 11.20 -18.96
CA LYS A 404 12.31 11.83 -20.29
C LYS A 404 10.91 12.24 -20.74
N GLY A 405 10.76 13.50 -21.16
CA GLY A 405 9.51 14.07 -21.64
C GLY A 405 8.55 14.59 -20.56
N TYR A 406 8.85 14.40 -19.26
CA TYR A 406 7.97 14.88 -18.18
C TYR A 406 8.70 15.70 -17.12
N ARG A 407 8.04 16.77 -16.67
CA ARG A 407 8.40 17.53 -15.48
C ARG A 407 7.86 16.80 -14.27
N ILE A 408 8.67 16.65 -13.24
CA ILE A 408 8.28 16.02 -11.98
C ILE A 408 8.64 16.91 -10.80
N ALA A 409 7.77 16.94 -9.80
CA ALA A 409 7.98 17.66 -8.56
C ALA A 409 8.15 16.66 -7.42
N ILE A 410 9.38 16.50 -6.92
CA ILE A 410 9.71 15.43 -5.96
C ILE A 410 10.43 15.98 -4.74
N LYS A 411 10.49 15.15 -3.70
CA LYS A 411 11.43 15.28 -2.60
C LYS A 411 11.98 13.92 -2.21
N THR A 412 13.30 13.86 -2.14
CA THR A 412 14.03 12.70 -1.62
C THR A 412 14.44 12.95 -0.17
N GLY A 413 14.65 11.86 0.58
CA GLY A 413 15.27 11.92 1.89
C GLY A 413 15.76 10.56 2.38
N THR A 414 16.43 10.63 3.52
CA THR A 414 16.97 9.49 4.23
C THR A 414 16.79 9.73 5.72
N ALA A 415 16.20 8.77 6.43
CA ALA A 415 16.10 8.79 7.89
C ALA A 415 16.95 7.67 8.48
N LYS A 416 17.48 7.87 9.69
CA LYS A 416 18.02 6.76 10.48
C LYS A 416 16.85 5.97 11.06
N LYS A 417 16.97 4.65 11.04
CA LYS A 417 15.98 3.75 11.61
C LYS A 417 16.04 3.81 13.13
N VAL A 418 14.88 3.77 13.76
CA VAL A 418 14.74 3.61 15.22
C VAL A 418 14.71 2.11 15.52
N GLY A 419 15.59 1.65 16.41
CA GLY A 419 15.68 0.28 16.87
C GLY A 419 14.58 -0.09 17.87
N PRO A 420 14.51 -1.37 18.28
CA PRO A 420 13.48 -1.86 19.21
C PRO A 420 13.49 -1.17 20.58
N ASP A 421 14.65 -0.64 21.00
CA ASP A 421 14.87 0.10 22.25
C ASP A 421 14.50 1.59 22.14
N GLY A 422 13.97 2.03 20.99
CA GLY A 422 13.63 3.42 20.74
C GLY A 422 14.82 4.32 20.39
N ARG A 423 16.03 3.76 20.20
CA ARG A 423 17.23 4.53 19.85
C ARG A 423 17.56 4.43 18.37
N TYR A 424 18.26 5.42 17.83
CA TYR A 424 18.73 5.35 16.45
C TYR A 424 19.81 4.28 16.29
N ILE A 425 19.65 3.44 15.27
CA ILE A 425 20.62 2.42 14.86
C ILE A 425 21.27 2.81 13.52
N ASN A 426 22.40 2.18 13.17
CA ASN A 426 23.10 2.43 11.90
C ASN A 426 22.45 1.70 10.72
N LYS A 427 21.12 1.86 10.61
CA LYS A 427 20.29 1.41 9.49
C LYS A 427 19.53 2.61 8.97
N TYR A 428 19.20 2.61 7.69
CA TYR A 428 18.63 3.78 7.03
C TYR A 428 17.34 3.43 6.29
N ILE A 429 16.42 4.39 6.23
CA ILE A 429 15.22 4.32 5.39
C ILE A 429 15.39 5.37 4.30
N ALA A 430 15.43 4.93 3.05
CA ALA A 430 15.52 5.79 1.87
C ALA A 430 14.13 5.99 1.27
N TYR A 431 13.73 7.24 1.01
CA TYR A 431 12.40 7.51 0.48
C TYR A 431 12.39 8.65 -0.54
N THR A 432 11.48 8.53 -1.49
CA THR A 432 11.19 9.54 -2.50
C THR A 432 9.68 9.68 -2.60
N ALA A 433 9.20 10.90 -2.48
CA ALA A 433 7.79 11.25 -2.60
C ALA A 433 7.65 12.36 -3.65
N GLY A 434 6.60 12.34 -4.44
CA GLY A 434 6.44 13.35 -5.48
C GLY A 434 5.18 13.20 -6.30
N VAL A 435 5.02 14.15 -7.22
CA VAL A 435 3.87 14.22 -8.12
C VAL A 435 4.31 14.45 -9.56
N ALA A 436 3.50 13.96 -10.49
CA ALA A 436 3.72 14.15 -11.93
C ALA A 436 2.40 14.14 -12.73
N PRO A 437 2.37 14.81 -13.91
CA PRO A 437 3.34 15.82 -14.36
C PRO A 437 3.34 17.07 -13.47
N ALA A 438 4.41 17.85 -13.41
CA ALA A 438 4.49 18.99 -12.49
C ALA A 438 3.58 20.17 -12.90
N SER A 439 3.35 20.34 -14.22
CA SER A 439 2.48 21.38 -14.77
C SER A 439 1.01 21.25 -14.37
N GLN A 440 0.52 20.00 -14.32
CA GLN A 440 -0.81 19.64 -13.82
C GLN A 440 -0.77 18.21 -13.25
N PRO A 441 -0.47 18.06 -11.95
CA PRO A 441 -0.32 16.76 -11.31
C PRO A 441 -1.55 15.86 -11.45
N ARG A 442 -1.31 14.61 -11.85
CA ARG A 442 -2.32 13.56 -11.95
C ARG A 442 -2.11 12.48 -10.91
N PHE A 443 -0.85 12.19 -10.60
CA PHE A 443 -0.49 11.09 -9.70
C PHE A 443 0.47 11.57 -8.62
N ALA A 444 0.26 11.07 -7.41
CA ALA A 444 1.18 11.16 -6.30
C ALA A 444 1.76 9.78 -6.01
N LEU A 445 3.08 9.69 -5.90
CA LEU A 445 3.79 8.45 -5.65
C LEU A 445 4.72 8.62 -4.46
N VAL A 446 4.73 7.61 -3.59
CA VAL A 446 5.72 7.45 -2.52
C VAL A 446 6.40 6.12 -2.70
N VAL A 447 7.74 6.13 -2.65
CA VAL A 447 8.58 4.93 -2.62
C VAL A 447 9.44 4.97 -1.37
N VAL A 448 9.42 3.89 -0.60
CA VAL A 448 10.21 3.69 0.63
C VAL A 448 11.01 2.40 0.48
N ILE A 449 12.32 2.47 0.70
CA ILE A 449 13.24 1.33 0.75
C ILE A 449 13.88 1.31 2.14
N ASN A 450 13.63 0.23 2.87
CA ASN A 450 14.02 0.04 4.27
C ASN A 450 15.32 -0.79 4.33
N ASP A 451 16.32 -0.23 5.00
CA ASP A 451 17.62 -0.83 5.26
C ASP A 451 18.35 -1.35 4.00
N PRO A 452 18.65 -0.49 3.01
CA PRO A 452 19.46 -0.88 1.84
C PRO A 452 20.92 -1.15 2.25
N GLN A 453 21.48 -2.27 1.80
CA GLN A 453 22.80 -2.77 2.23
C GLN A 453 23.85 -2.82 1.11
N ALA A 454 23.49 -2.48 -0.13
CA ALA A 454 24.37 -2.50 -1.30
C ALA A 454 25.32 -1.27 -1.42
N GLY A 455 25.79 -0.71 -0.30
CA GLY A 455 26.77 0.37 -0.25
C GLY A 455 26.24 1.79 -0.52
N LYS A 456 25.02 1.96 -1.04
CA LYS A 456 24.32 3.26 -1.17
C LYS A 456 23.06 3.24 -0.32
N TYR A 457 22.85 4.30 0.47
CA TYR A 457 21.69 4.42 1.36
C TYR A 457 20.93 5.75 1.25
N TYR A 458 21.43 6.70 0.46
CA TYR A 458 20.73 7.97 0.25
C TYR A 458 19.49 7.81 -0.64
N GLY A 459 18.37 8.44 -0.29
CA GLY A 459 17.10 8.36 -1.05
C GLY A 459 17.25 8.74 -2.52
N GLY A 460 18.03 9.79 -2.81
CA GLY A 460 18.37 10.20 -4.18
C GLY A 460 19.13 9.17 -5.01
N ALA A 461 19.80 8.21 -4.36
CA ALA A 461 20.53 7.14 -5.04
C ALA A 461 19.73 5.83 -5.10
N VAL A 462 18.87 5.58 -4.11
CA VAL A 462 18.19 4.29 -3.90
C VAL A 462 16.72 4.34 -4.34
N SER A 463 15.90 5.24 -3.79
CA SER A 463 14.45 5.29 -4.05
C SER A 463 14.08 6.21 -5.22
N ALA A 464 14.89 7.22 -5.54
CA ALA A 464 14.64 8.13 -6.65
C ALA A 464 14.60 7.44 -8.04
N PRO A 465 15.54 6.53 -8.39
CA PRO A 465 15.45 5.77 -9.65
C PRO A 465 14.15 4.95 -9.75
N VAL A 466 13.72 4.37 -8.64
CA VAL A 466 12.50 3.55 -8.56
C VAL A 466 11.27 4.43 -8.79
N PHE A 467 11.23 5.62 -8.20
CA PHE A 467 10.20 6.61 -8.47
C PHE A 467 10.13 6.93 -9.97
N GLY A 468 11.28 7.24 -10.60
CA GLY A 468 11.34 7.57 -12.02
C GLY A 468 10.85 6.44 -12.92
N ALA A 469 11.27 5.20 -12.63
CA ALA A 469 10.85 4.01 -13.39
C ALA A 469 9.34 3.74 -13.27
N ILE A 470 8.80 3.77 -12.04
CA ILE A 470 7.38 3.57 -11.78
C ILE A 470 6.58 4.70 -12.44
N MET A 471 6.87 5.95 -12.11
CA MET A 471 6.09 7.09 -12.60
C MET A 471 6.16 7.21 -14.12
N GLY A 472 7.30 6.93 -14.74
CA GLY A 472 7.43 6.91 -16.20
C GLY A 472 6.57 5.83 -16.86
N GLY A 473 6.45 4.66 -16.24
CA GLY A 473 5.53 3.61 -16.70
C GLY A 473 4.06 3.97 -16.45
N VAL A 474 3.74 4.61 -15.32
CA VAL A 474 2.38 5.06 -14.98
C VAL A 474 1.88 6.09 -16.00
N LEU A 475 2.66 7.16 -16.24
CA LEU A 475 2.30 8.23 -17.16
C LEU A 475 2.04 7.70 -18.57
N ARG A 476 2.88 6.77 -19.04
CA ARG A 476 2.70 6.10 -20.33
C ARG A 476 1.45 5.21 -20.36
N THR A 477 1.21 4.41 -19.31
CA THR A 477 0.05 3.49 -19.24
C THR A 477 -1.27 4.25 -19.17
N MET A 478 -1.24 5.45 -18.57
CA MET A 478 -2.40 6.33 -18.41
C MET A 478 -2.53 7.37 -19.55
N ASN A 479 -1.72 7.25 -20.60
CA ASN A 479 -1.75 8.13 -21.77
C ASN A 479 -1.67 9.63 -21.42
N ILE A 480 -0.83 9.99 -20.44
CA ILE A 480 -0.65 11.40 -20.06
C ILE A 480 0.27 12.10 -21.06
N GLU A 481 -0.10 13.27 -21.53
CA GLU A 481 0.72 14.05 -22.47
C GLU A 481 2.05 14.48 -21.83
N PRO A 482 3.20 14.30 -22.53
CA PRO A 482 4.49 14.84 -22.11
C PRO A 482 4.49 16.37 -21.97
N ASP A 483 4.96 16.89 -20.83
CA ASP A 483 5.00 18.34 -20.53
C ASP A 483 6.43 18.92 -20.49
N ALA A 484 7.43 18.16 -20.94
CA ALA A 484 8.82 18.56 -21.06
C ALA A 484 9.42 18.29 -22.47
N LEU A 485 8.61 18.38 -23.53
CA LEU A 485 9.11 18.21 -24.90
C LEU A 485 9.94 19.42 -25.34
N THR A 486 11.07 19.16 -26.00
CA THR A 486 11.83 20.22 -26.66
C THR A 486 11.12 20.64 -27.95
N THR A 487 11.33 21.87 -28.41
CA THR A 487 10.67 22.43 -29.62
C THR A 487 10.92 21.63 -30.90
N GLY A 488 11.92 20.74 -30.95
CA GLY A 488 12.18 19.83 -32.07
C GLY A 488 11.30 18.56 -32.09
N ASP A 489 10.85 18.07 -30.94
CA ASP A 489 10.09 16.81 -30.83
C ASP A 489 8.60 16.95 -31.19
N LYS A 490 8.09 18.20 -31.27
CA LYS A 490 6.69 18.47 -31.63
C LYS A 490 6.39 18.21 -33.12
N ASN A 491 7.41 18.20 -33.98
CA ASN A 491 7.25 18.05 -35.43
C ASN A 491 7.18 16.59 -35.92
N GLU A 492 7.48 15.59 -35.08
CA GLU A 492 7.37 14.17 -35.48
C GLU A 492 5.96 13.60 -35.32
N PHE A 493 5.05 14.29 -34.61
CA PHE A 493 3.67 13.82 -34.40
C PHE A 493 2.66 14.33 -35.44
N VAL A 494 3.10 15.03 -36.48
CA VAL A 494 2.23 15.46 -37.59
C VAL A 494 2.92 15.17 -38.91
N ILE A 495 2.64 13.99 -39.49
CA ILE A 495 2.18 13.75 -40.87
C ILE A 495 2.04 12.22 -40.98
N ASN A 496 0.84 11.73 -40.76
CA ASN A 496 0.36 10.54 -41.44
C ASN A 496 -1.01 10.91 -42.04
N GLN A 497 -0.98 11.89 -42.94
CA GLN A 497 -2.14 12.21 -43.78
C GLN A 497 -2.04 11.39 -45.06
N GLY A 498 -2.95 10.42 -45.15
CA GLY A 498 -3.60 9.95 -46.38
C GLY A 498 -2.72 9.63 -47.58
N GLU A 499 -2.51 8.34 -47.83
CA GLU A 499 -2.23 7.84 -49.18
C GLU A 499 -3.34 8.31 -50.14
N GLY A 500 -2.99 9.29 -50.96
CA GLY A 500 -3.79 9.75 -52.09
C GLY A 500 -3.77 8.72 -53.21
N THR A 501 -4.96 8.21 -53.53
CA THR A 501 -5.47 7.91 -54.88
C THR A 501 -4.44 7.59 -55.98
N GLY A 502 -4.21 6.30 -56.21
CA GLY A 502 -3.61 5.80 -57.44
C GLY A 502 -4.59 5.91 -58.62
N GLY A 503 -4.29 6.83 -59.55
CA GLY A 503 -4.90 6.86 -60.88
C GLY A 503 -4.28 5.78 -61.77
N ARG A 504 -5.12 4.93 -62.36
CA ARG A 504 -4.77 4.04 -63.47
C ARG A 504 -4.96 4.80 -64.78
N SER A 505 -3.91 4.83 -65.59
CA SER A 505 -3.98 4.88 -67.06
C SER A 505 -4.01 3.46 -67.60
#